data_AF-A0A3D2S010-F1
#
_entry.id   AF-A0A3D2S010-F1
#
_cell.length_a   1.000
_cell.length_b   1.000
_cell.length_c   1.000
_cell.angle_alpha   90.00
_cell.angle_beta   90.00
_cell.angle_gamma   90.00
#
_symmetry.space_group_name_H-M   'P 1'
#
loop_
_entity.id
_entity.type
_entity.pdbx_description
1 polymer ?
#
loop_
_entity_poly.entity_id
_entity_poly.type
_entity_poly.pdbx_seq_one_letter_code
_entity_poly.pdbx_strand_id
1 'polypeptide(L)'
;MRWYLKVIITVAVLVALQLVTLQAQEPVTRLRWKNGDALPGKLLESKAGQVRWTSPYFSDNLVIDVGALDSILFSKRSTPPTETFRVSMVSGDVWIADLIGADNNTFLFSSERHGQVRVSRNAIYTLNQQQNPNLVFNGSSLPNWNLPQEGGIKDMTYKVY
;
A
#
# COMPACT_ATOMS: atom_id res chain seq x y z
N MET A 1 56.02 -12.58 -17.16
CA MET A 1 54.66 -13.17 -17.16
C MET A 1 54.07 -13.45 -15.77
N ARG A 2 54.82 -13.96 -14.77
CA ARG A 2 54.28 -14.36 -13.44
C ARG A 2 53.88 -13.21 -12.48
N TRP A 3 54.40 -11.99 -12.65
CA TRP A 3 54.07 -10.83 -11.79
C TRP A 3 52.71 -10.22 -12.12
N TYR A 4 52.44 -10.01 -13.41
CA TYR A 4 51.19 -9.45 -13.91
C TYR A 4 49.97 -10.33 -13.57
N LEU A 5 50.14 -11.67 -13.59
CA LEU A 5 49.08 -12.60 -13.23
C LEU A 5 48.67 -12.50 -11.75
N LYS A 6 49.63 -12.27 -10.84
CA LYS A 6 49.34 -12.09 -9.41
C LYS A 6 48.57 -10.81 -9.15
N VAL A 7 48.95 -9.70 -9.79
CA VAL A 7 48.25 -8.40 -9.65
C VAL A 7 46.80 -8.49 -10.14
N ILE A 8 46.55 -9.17 -11.27
CA ILE A 8 45.20 -9.35 -11.81
C ILE A 8 44.32 -10.16 -10.85
N ILE A 9 44.86 -11.22 -10.24
CA ILE A 9 44.12 -12.04 -9.26
C ILE A 9 43.81 -11.22 -8.00
N THR A 10 44.75 -10.43 -7.48
CA THR A 10 44.50 -9.62 -6.28
C THR A 10 43.46 -8.53 -6.54
N VAL A 11 43.49 -7.88 -7.70
CA VAL A 11 42.48 -6.88 -8.09
C VAL A 11 41.11 -7.53 -8.28
N ALA A 12 41.04 -8.71 -8.91
CA ALA A 12 39.78 -9.44 -9.07
C ALA A 12 39.18 -9.87 -7.72
N VAL A 13 40.00 -10.30 -6.76
CA VAL A 13 39.56 -10.62 -5.40
C VAL A 13 39.10 -9.37 -4.65
N LEU A 14 39.81 -8.23 -4.79
CA LEU A 14 39.40 -6.98 -4.16
C LEU A 14 38.07 -6.45 -4.72
N VAL A 15 37.86 -6.54 -6.05
CA VAL A 15 36.61 -6.15 -6.71
C VAL A 15 35.48 -7.11 -6.34
N ALA A 16 35.75 -8.41 -6.23
CA ALA A 16 34.76 -9.39 -5.77
C ALA A 16 34.36 -9.15 -4.31
N LEU A 17 35.30 -8.76 -3.42
CA LEU A 17 34.98 -8.38 -2.04
C LEU A 17 34.14 -7.09 -1.95
N GLN A 18 34.30 -6.15 -2.88
CA GLN A 18 33.49 -4.93 -2.93
C GLN A 18 32.08 -5.15 -3.52
N LEU A 19 31.87 -6.19 -4.31
CA LEU A 19 30.55 -6.52 -4.87
C LEU A 19 29.61 -7.17 -3.83
N VAL A 20 30.14 -7.88 -2.84
CA VAL A 20 29.33 -8.57 -1.81
C VAL A 20 28.68 -7.57 -0.84
N THR A 21 29.26 -6.39 -0.63
CA THR A 21 28.72 -5.38 0.30
C THR A 21 27.58 -4.54 -0.29
N LEU A 22 27.33 -4.63 -1.60
CA LEU A 22 26.19 -4.01 -2.28
C LEU A 22 24.99 -4.96 -2.45
N GLN A 23 24.89 -6.02 -1.64
CA GLN A 23 23.58 -6.65 -1.44
C GLN A 23 22.69 -5.64 -0.72
N ALA A 24 21.88 -4.93 -1.50
CA ALA A 24 20.81 -4.07 -1.03
C ALA A 24 20.09 -4.77 0.12
N GLN A 25 20.26 -4.24 1.33
CA GLN A 25 19.60 -4.77 2.51
C GLN A 25 18.10 -4.71 2.22
N GLU A 26 17.47 -5.88 2.07
CA GLU A 26 16.05 -5.93 1.74
C GLU A 26 15.27 -5.06 2.72
N PRO A 27 14.28 -4.28 2.27
CA PRO A 27 13.43 -3.51 3.15
C PRO A 27 12.76 -4.44 4.19
N VAL A 28 13.31 -4.48 5.41
CA VAL A 28 12.83 -5.39 6.45
C VAL A 28 11.68 -4.74 7.22
N THR A 29 10.53 -5.40 7.26
CA THR A 29 9.40 -4.99 8.11
C THR A 29 9.77 -5.24 9.58
N ARG A 30 9.33 -4.36 10.49
CA ARG A 30 9.71 -4.43 11.91
C ARG A 30 8.49 -4.35 12.80
N LEU A 31 8.37 -5.27 13.75
CA LEU A 31 7.45 -5.15 14.88
C LEU A 31 8.04 -4.26 15.96
N ARG A 32 7.20 -3.44 16.60
CA ARG A 32 7.52 -2.67 17.80
C ARG A 32 6.51 -2.97 18.91
N TRP A 33 7.01 -3.23 20.11
CA TRP A 33 6.22 -3.42 21.31
C TRP A 33 6.09 -2.11 22.09
N LYS A 34 5.06 -2.03 22.95
CA LYS A 34 4.83 -0.87 23.84
C LYS A 34 5.95 -0.65 24.86
N ASN A 35 6.72 -1.68 25.18
CA ASN A 35 7.89 -1.58 26.06
C ASN A 35 9.15 -1.05 25.34
N GLY A 36 9.10 -0.82 24.03
CA GLY A 36 10.23 -0.35 23.23
C GLY A 36 10.97 -1.44 22.46
N ASP A 37 10.67 -2.72 22.68
CA ASP A 37 11.32 -3.82 21.97
C ASP A 37 11.00 -3.78 20.47
N ALA A 38 11.92 -4.29 19.66
CA ALA A 38 11.78 -4.32 18.22
C ALA A 38 12.28 -5.63 17.61
N LEU A 39 11.51 -6.17 16.66
CA LEU A 39 11.85 -7.42 15.97
C LEU A 39 11.69 -7.29 14.45
N PRO A 40 12.78 -7.43 13.66
CA PRO A 40 12.67 -7.54 12.22
C PRO A 40 12.06 -8.88 11.79
N GLY A 41 11.35 -8.87 10.67
CA GLY A 41 10.76 -10.08 10.09
C GLY A 41 9.71 -9.78 9.03
N LYS A 42 8.76 -10.71 8.87
CA LYS A 42 7.68 -10.61 7.90
C LYS A 42 6.34 -10.91 8.58
N LEU A 43 5.33 -10.11 8.23
CA LEU A 43 3.95 -10.34 8.63
C LEU A 43 3.39 -11.54 7.88
N LEU A 44 2.79 -12.48 8.61
CA LEU A 44 2.04 -13.60 8.05
C LEU A 44 0.54 -13.32 8.14
N GLU A 45 -0.25 -14.16 7.48
CA GLU A 45 -1.71 -14.15 7.64
C GLU A 45 -2.08 -14.24 9.13
N SER A 46 -2.83 -13.25 9.57
CA SER A 46 -3.09 -12.93 10.97
C SER A 46 -4.60 -12.95 11.25
N LYS A 47 -4.97 -13.05 12.52
CA LYS A 47 -6.38 -13.09 12.96
C LYS A 47 -6.73 -11.83 13.74
N ALA A 48 -8.02 -11.57 13.92
CA ALA A 48 -8.46 -10.49 14.78
C ALA A 48 -7.82 -10.62 16.18
N GLY A 49 -7.19 -9.56 16.66
CA GLY A 49 -6.47 -9.51 17.94
C GLY A 49 -5.09 -10.18 17.96
N GLN A 50 -4.66 -10.86 16.90
CA GLN A 50 -3.40 -11.61 16.88
C GLN A 50 -2.59 -11.38 15.60
N VAL A 51 -1.33 -11.01 15.76
CA VAL A 51 -0.34 -10.90 14.68
C VAL A 51 0.49 -12.17 14.61
N ARG A 52 0.53 -12.78 13.43
CA ARG A 52 1.45 -13.89 13.14
C ARG A 52 2.70 -13.36 12.45
N TRP A 53 3.87 -13.73 12.94
CA TRP A 53 5.12 -13.15 12.52
C TRP A 53 6.20 -14.21 12.32
N THR A 54 7.01 -14.05 11.28
CA THR A 54 8.21 -14.86 11.08
C THR A 54 9.45 -13.97 11.12
N SER A 55 10.52 -14.46 11.74
CA SER A 55 11.77 -13.72 11.88
C SER A 55 12.94 -14.68 11.72
N PRO A 56 14.05 -14.26 11.07
CA PRO A 56 15.23 -15.11 10.90
C PRO A 56 15.89 -15.52 12.24
N TYR A 57 15.52 -14.90 13.35
CA TYR A 57 16.07 -15.18 14.68
C TYR A 57 15.35 -16.30 15.43
N PHE A 58 14.21 -16.76 14.93
CA PHE A 58 13.42 -17.81 15.56
C PHE A 58 13.14 -18.91 14.55
N SER A 59 13.22 -20.16 14.99
CA SER A 59 12.85 -21.32 14.16
C SER A 59 11.34 -21.40 13.95
N ASP A 60 10.56 -20.93 14.92
CA ASP A 60 9.10 -20.95 14.89
C ASP A 60 8.50 -19.58 14.56
N ASN A 61 7.28 -19.61 14.02
CA ASN A 61 6.49 -18.40 13.83
C ASN A 61 5.89 -17.94 15.16
N LEU A 62 5.97 -16.64 15.43
CA LEU A 62 5.43 -16.02 16.62
C LEU A 62 3.94 -15.71 16.43
N VAL A 63 3.14 -15.93 17.47
CA VAL A 63 1.75 -15.46 17.56
C VAL A 63 1.69 -14.45 18.69
N ILE A 64 1.41 -13.19 18.35
CA ILE A 64 1.58 -12.05 19.25
C ILE A 64 0.24 -11.35 19.41
N ASP A 65 -0.14 -11.06 20.65
CA ASP A 65 -1.32 -10.26 20.96
C ASP A 65 -1.14 -8.81 20.49
N VAL A 66 -2.12 -8.28 19.76
CA VAL A 66 -2.06 -6.90 19.22
C VAL A 66 -2.03 -5.87 20.35
N GLY A 67 -2.62 -6.15 21.51
CA GLY A 67 -2.60 -5.27 22.66
C GLY A 67 -1.21 -5.04 23.26
N ALA A 68 -0.26 -5.95 23.03
CA ALA A 68 1.14 -5.78 23.43
C ALA A 68 1.97 -4.94 22.44
N LEU A 69 1.49 -4.79 21.19
CA LEU A 69 2.19 -4.09 20.13
C LEU A 69 1.91 -2.60 20.15
N ASP A 70 2.94 -1.82 19.84
CA ASP A 70 2.85 -0.40 19.54
C ASP A 70 2.58 -0.19 18.05
N SER A 71 3.38 -0.82 17.19
CA SER A 71 3.29 -0.62 15.74
C SER A 71 3.92 -1.74 14.92
N ILE A 72 3.48 -1.87 13.66
CA ILE A 72 4.17 -2.63 12.61
C ILE A 72 4.70 -1.63 11.58
N LEU A 73 6.02 -1.57 11.44
CA LEU A 73 6.69 -0.66 10.54
C LEU A 73 7.02 -1.38 9.23
N PHE A 74 6.27 -1.05 8.18
CA PHE A 74 6.59 -1.44 6.81
C PHE A 74 7.61 -0.47 6.23
N SER A 75 8.55 -1.00 5.46
CA SER A 75 9.54 -0.17 4.78
C SER A 75 8.85 0.80 3.83
N LYS A 76 9.38 2.03 3.80
CA LYS A 76 8.85 3.09 2.97
C LYS A 76 9.03 2.71 1.50
N ARG A 77 7.99 2.87 0.70
CA ARG A 77 8.11 2.78 -0.76
C ARG A 77 8.94 3.96 -1.26
N SER A 78 9.88 3.68 -2.15
CA SER A 78 10.71 4.70 -2.79
C SER A 78 9.89 5.58 -3.73
N THR A 79 8.84 5.03 -4.34
CA THR A 79 7.93 5.73 -5.25
C THR A 79 6.60 6.04 -4.56
N PRO A 80 6.08 7.28 -4.72
CA PRO A 80 4.70 7.58 -4.35
C PRO A 80 3.72 6.67 -5.10
N PRO A 81 2.62 6.25 -4.45
CA PRO A 81 1.54 5.53 -5.13
C PRO A 81 1.01 6.34 -6.31
N THR A 82 0.76 5.68 -7.43
CA THR A 82 0.20 6.30 -8.65
C THR A 82 -1.29 6.03 -8.80
N GLU A 83 -1.88 5.21 -7.92
CA GLU A 83 -3.29 4.85 -7.98
C GLU A 83 -4.20 6.06 -7.69
N THR A 84 -5.38 6.06 -8.30
CA THR A 84 -6.22 7.25 -8.49
C THR A 84 -6.87 7.74 -7.22
N PHE A 85 -7.29 6.85 -6.31
CA PHE A 85 -8.15 7.22 -5.19
C PHE A 85 -7.43 7.07 -3.85
N ARG A 86 -7.64 8.06 -2.98
CA ARG A 86 -7.41 7.98 -1.55
C ARG A 86 -8.69 7.49 -0.88
N VAL A 87 -8.63 6.29 -0.32
CA VAL A 87 -9.74 5.63 0.39
C VAL A 87 -9.53 5.82 1.88
N SER A 88 -10.49 6.46 2.56
CA SER A 88 -10.51 6.57 4.02
C SER A 88 -11.59 5.65 4.57
N MET A 89 -11.23 4.81 5.54
CA MET A 89 -12.14 3.91 6.22
C MET A 89 -12.80 4.59 7.42
N VAL A 90 -13.93 4.06 7.88
CA VAL A 90 -14.61 4.51 9.12
C VAL A 90 -13.72 4.32 10.36
N SER A 91 -12.82 3.33 10.34
CA SER A 91 -11.80 3.11 11.38
C SER A 91 -10.73 4.21 11.43
N GLY A 92 -10.68 5.10 10.44
CA GLY A 92 -9.63 6.10 10.27
C GLY A 92 -8.45 5.64 9.40
N ASP A 93 -8.41 4.36 9.00
CA ASP A 93 -7.38 3.84 8.10
C ASP A 93 -7.45 4.52 6.73
N VAL A 94 -6.28 4.77 6.13
CA VAL A 94 -6.17 5.40 4.82
C VAL A 94 -5.25 4.59 3.93
N TRP A 95 -5.69 4.36 2.71
CA TRP A 95 -4.90 3.71 1.68
C TRP A 95 -5.18 4.29 0.30
N ILE A 96 -4.30 4.01 -0.66
CA ILE A 96 -4.36 4.53 -2.02
C ILE A 96 -4.54 3.33 -2.97
N ALA A 97 -5.55 3.40 -3.83
CA ALA A 97 -5.96 2.31 -4.71
C ALA A 97 -6.79 2.83 -5.90
N ASP A 98 -6.88 2.01 -6.96
CA ASP A 98 -7.81 2.23 -8.07
C ASP A 98 -9.13 1.51 -7.80
N LEU A 99 -10.25 2.18 -8.07
CA LEU A 99 -11.57 1.57 -8.05
C LEU A 99 -11.82 0.86 -9.38
N ILE A 100 -11.87 -0.48 -9.36
CA ILE A 100 -12.00 -1.31 -10.57
C ILE A 100 -13.37 -1.98 -10.70
N GLY A 101 -14.23 -1.89 -9.68
CA GLY A 101 -15.59 -2.40 -9.73
C GLY A 101 -16.42 -1.98 -8.52
N ALA A 102 -17.73 -1.99 -8.65
CA ALA A 102 -18.65 -1.66 -7.57
C ALA A 102 -19.98 -2.39 -7.76
N ASP A 103 -20.56 -2.86 -6.66
CA ASP A 103 -21.93 -3.37 -6.59
C ASP A 103 -22.70 -2.64 -5.48
N ASN A 104 -23.93 -3.05 -5.15
CA ASN A 104 -24.76 -2.36 -4.15
C ASN A 104 -24.17 -2.35 -2.74
N ASN A 105 -23.30 -3.31 -2.40
CA ASN A 105 -22.81 -3.53 -1.03
C ASN A 105 -21.29 -3.38 -0.92
N THR A 106 -20.56 -3.51 -2.03
CA THR A 106 -19.09 -3.55 -2.02
C THR A 106 -18.45 -2.72 -3.13
N PHE A 107 -17.20 -2.35 -2.88
CA PHE A 107 -16.27 -1.82 -3.86
C PHE A 107 -15.12 -2.80 -4.05
N LEU A 108 -14.69 -2.97 -5.29
CA LEU A 108 -13.51 -3.75 -5.66
C LEU A 108 -12.39 -2.78 -6.03
N PHE A 109 -11.31 -2.84 -5.25
CA PHE A 109 -10.12 -2.02 -5.44
C PHE A 109 -8.94 -2.83 -5.95
N SER A 110 -8.03 -2.17 -6.66
CA SER A 110 -6.70 -2.67 -6.99
C SER A 110 -5.65 -1.73 -6.42
N SER A 111 -4.68 -2.28 -5.68
CA SER A 111 -3.52 -1.54 -5.21
C SER A 111 -2.28 -2.37 -5.45
N GLU A 112 -1.17 -1.72 -5.81
CA GLU A 112 0.11 -2.40 -5.91
C GLU A 112 0.51 -3.01 -4.55
N ARG A 113 0.08 -2.42 -3.43
CA ARG A 113 0.45 -2.89 -2.08
C ARG A 113 -0.34 -4.11 -1.64
N HIS A 114 -1.62 -4.14 -1.94
CA HIS A 114 -2.55 -5.11 -1.36
C HIS A 114 -3.15 -6.07 -2.39
N GLY A 115 -2.83 -5.89 -3.67
CA GLY A 115 -3.49 -6.58 -4.77
C GLY A 115 -4.94 -6.13 -4.90
N GLN A 116 -5.81 -7.06 -5.31
CA GLN A 116 -7.25 -6.80 -5.41
C GLN A 116 -7.95 -7.07 -4.09
N VAL A 117 -8.73 -6.10 -3.62
CA VAL A 117 -9.44 -6.19 -2.34
C VAL A 117 -10.88 -5.74 -2.50
N ARG A 118 -11.82 -6.56 -2.00
CA ARG A 118 -13.24 -6.21 -1.92
C ARG A 118 -13.55 -5.66 -0.54
N VAL A 119 -14.14 -4.48 -0.48
CA VAL A 119 -14.43 -3.74 0.76
C VAL A 119 -15.92 -3.41 0.83
N SER A 120 -16.53 -3.60 2.00
CA SER A 120 -17.91 -3.19 2.25
C SER A 120 -18.05 -1.68 2.12
N ARG A 121 -19.10 -1.19 1.45
CA ARG A 121 -19.40 0.24 1.34
C ARG A 121 -19.55 0.91 2.69
N ASN A 122 -20.12 0.22 3.68
CA ASN A 122 -20.32 0.74 5.03
C ASN A 122 -19.01 0.90 5.82
N ALA A 123 -17.91 0.29 5.35
CA ALA A 123 -16.59 0.47 5.95
C ALA A 123 -15.85 1.70 5.40
N ILE A 124 -16.32 2.31 4.32
CA ILE A 124 -15.68 3.46 3.67
C ILE A 124 -16.31 4.76 4.19
N TYR A 125 -15.46 5.64 4.70
CA TYR A 125 -15.85 6.98 5.10
C TYR A 125 -15.83 7.95 3.93
N THR A 126 -14.75 7.97 3.15
CA THR A 126 -14.62 8.83 1.95
C THR A 126 -13.81 8.14 0.86
N LEU A 127 -14.16 8.40 -0.40
CA LEU A 127 -13.40 8.00 -1.57
C LEU A 127 -13.12 9.24 -2.44
N ASN A 128 -11.90 9.76 -2.39
CA ASN A 128 -11.52 10.99 -3.09
C ASN A 128 -10.43 10.71 -4.11
N GLN A 129 -10.43 11.40 -5.25
CA GLN A 129 -9.28 11.37 -6.16
C GLN A 129 -8.05 11.95 -5.46
N GLN A 130 -6.88 11.33 -5.66
CA GLN A 130 -5.61 11.88 -5.18
C GLN A 130 -5.32 13.21 -5.85
N GLN A 131 -5.41 13.22 -7.18
CA GLN A 131 -5.25 14.41 -7.99
C GLN A 131 -6.64 15.05 -8.10
N ASN A 132 -6.85 16.14 -7.36
CA ASN A 132 -8.12 16.89 -7.25
C ASN A 132 -9.17 16.26 -6.30
N PRO A 133 -8.92 16.24 -4.98
CA PRO A 133 -9.78 15.58 -4.00
C PRO A 133 -11.21 16.14 -3.87
N ASN A 134 -11.48 17.30 -4.46
CA ASN A 134 -12.79 17.97 -4.43
C ASN A 134 -13.43 18.10 -5.83
N LEU A 135 -12.84 17.48 -6.84
CA LEU A 135 -13.34 17.57 -8.20
C LEU A 135 -14.53 16.65 -8.38
N VAL A 136 -15.73 17.22 -8.23
CA VAL A 136 -16.99 16.51 -8.50
C VAL A 136 -17.20 16.33 -10.01
N PHE A 137 -16.69 17.27 -10.82
CA PHE A 137 -16.85 17.26 -12.28
C PHE A 137 -15.83 18.20 -12.97
N ASN A 138 -15.13 17.76 -14.01
CA ASN A 138 -14.22 18.57 -14.84
C ASN A 138 -14.67 18.77 -16.30
N GLY A 139 -15.88 18.32 -16.66
CA GLY A 139 -16.44 18.54 -17.99
C GLY A 139 -15.86 17.71 -19.13
N SER A 140 -14.84 16.86 -18.92
CA SER A 140 -14.11 16.19 -20.00
C SER A 140 -14.63 14.79 -20.39
N SER A 141 -15.68 14.27 -19.74
CA SER A 141 -16.10 12.86 -19.90
C SER A 141 -17.61 12.63 -20.05
N LEU A 142 -18.36 13.52 -20.71
CA LEU A 142 -19.76 13.27 -21.07
C LEU A 142 -20.06 13.12 -22.58
N PRO A 143 -19.36 12.28 -23.36
CA PRO A 143 -19.82 12.01 -24.72
C PRO A 143 -21.13 11.20 -24.78
N ASN A 144 -21.52 10.50 -23.71
CA ASN A 144 -22.68 9.58 -23.70
C ASN A 144 -23.81 9.98 -22.74
N TRP A 145 -23.78 11.19 -22.16
CA TRP A 145 -24.90 11.66 -21.34
C TRP A 145 -25.97 12.27 -22.27
N ASN A 146 -26.76 11.39 -22.91
CA ASN A 146 -27.97 11.81 -23.59
C ASN A 146 -28.99 12.24 -22.53
N LEU A 147 -29.02 13.54 -22.20
CA LEU A 147 -30.21 14.12 -21.60
C LEU A 147 -31.34 13.92 -22.63
N PRO A 148 -32.47 13.30 -22.27
CA PRO A 148 -33.62 13.27 -23.16
C PRO A 148 -33.97 14.71 -23.52
N GLN A 149 -33.77 15.11 -24.78
CA GLN A 149 -34.08 16.47 -25.23
C GLN A 149 -35.59 16.70 -25.38
N GLU A 150 -36.42 15.69 -25.14
CA GLU A 150 -37.88 15.80 -25.18
C GLU A 150 -38.49 15.39 -23.84
N GLY A 151 -38.71 16.39 -23.01
CA GLY A 151 -39.32 16.25 -21.70
C GLY A 151 -38.73 17.30 -20.79
N GLY A 152 -39.41 18.44 -20.65
CA GLY A 152 -38.93 19.57 -19.86
C GLY A 152 -38.38 19.10 -18.52
N ILE A 153 -37.11 19.43 -18.26
CA ILE A 153 -36.43 19.16 -17.00
C ILE A 153 -37.20 19.92 -15.91
N LYS A 154 -38.18 19.26 -15.30
CA LYS A 154 -39.08 19.91 -14.33
C LYS A 154 -38.49 20.00 -12.92
N ASP A 155 -37.44 19.24 -12.59
CA ASP A 155 -37.01 19.13 -11.20
C ASP A 155 -35.47 19.20 -11.01
N MET A 156 -34.81 20.21 -11.61
CA MET A 156 -33.49 20.63 -11.13
C MET A 156 -33.65 21.83 -10.20
N THR A 157 -34.02 21.58 -8.94
CA THR A 157 -33.83 22.57 -7.86
C THR A 157 -32.35 22.55 -7.46
N TYR A 158 -31.54 23.43 -8.04
CA TYR A 158 -30.22 23.71 -7.49
C TYR A 158 -30.38 24.71 -6.34
N LYS A 159 -30.08 24.26 -5.11
CA LYS A 159 -29.91 25.17 -3.97
C LYS A 159 -28.54 25.82 -4.10
N VAL A 160 -28.51 27.09 -4.49
CA VAL A 160 -27.35 27.95 -4.26
C VAL A 160 -27.42 28.41 -2.81
N TYR A 161 -26.36 28.15 -2.05
CA TYR A 161 -26.16 28.76 -0.73
C TYR A 161 -25.57 30.16 -0.89
#